data_AF-A0A2E9KVB5-F1
#
_entry.id   AF-A0A2E9KVB5-F1
#
_cell.length_a   1.000
_cell.length_b   1.000
_cell.length_c   1.000
_cell.angle_alpha   90.00
_cell.angle_beta   90.00
_cell.angle_gamma   90.00
#
_symmetry.space_group_name_H-M   'P 1'
#
loop_
_entity.id
_entity.type
_entity.pdbx_description
1 polymer ?
#
loop_
_entity_poly.entity_id
_entity_poly.type
_entity_poly.pdbx_seq_one_letter_code
_entity_poly.pdbx_strand_id
1 'polypeptide(L)'
;MIKDNNYPADLYLEGNDQHRGWFQSSLLTSVSINQIAPYKAVLTHGFVVDGKGQKMSKSKGNVFDPEKIIKQHGADILRLWVASEDYSSEVRISDDILSSITDKYKKIRNTLRFLLGNLYDFDIDESINFGQLEEIDKWILVRLSDIKEKYNKYFGSYLFHLGINEIVNFCSNDLSSIYLDIQKDILYTYSKNAKERKSSQTAISLIFKELSLMLAPVLSFTTEEAWKANPLTKDSVFISQLSDDIFVDLEIQSKWNKILDIRDQVLKEIEAKRKMKIIGNSLEAKVSLSCDDSDMDFLNDNLELIKKVLIVSELNVSKNKKKDLKILVEKTKNEKCQRCWMYYNSKDFSKSDKNICRRCEEQLKI
;
A
#
# COMPACT_ATOMS: atom_id res chain seq x y z
N MET A 1 -39.22 -21.77 6.79
CA MET A 1 -39.38 -20.42 7.41
C MET A 1 -38.06 -20.08 8.06
N ILE A 2 -37.34 -19.10 7.53
CA ILE A 2 -36.25 -18.46 8.27
C ILE A 2 -36.90 -17.91 9.54
N LYS A 3 -36.46 -18.33 10.73
CA LYS A 3 -37.00 -17.80 11.98
C LYS A 3 -36.55 -16.34 12.09
N ASP A 4 -37.51 -15.42 12.01
CA ASP A 4 -37.36 -13.98 12.20
C ASP A 4 -36.92 -13.65 13.63
N ASN A 5 -35.62 -13.63 13.91
CA ASN A 5 -35.09 -13.09 15.17
C ASN A 5 -34.40 -11.72 15.02
N ASN A 6 -34.29 -11.16 13.81
CA ASN A 6 -33.52 -9.93 13.55
C ASN A 6 -34.37 -8.81 12.95
N TYR A 7 -35.62 -8.66 13.39
CA TYR A 7 -36.41 -7.46 13.14
C TYR A 7 -36.21 -6.46 14.30
N PRO A 8 -35.91 -5.16 14.04
CA PRO A 8 -35.75 -4.52 12.72
C PRO A 8 -34.39 -4.78 12.06
N ALA A 9 -34.35 -4.71 10.73
CA ALA A 9 -33.13 -4.87 9.93
C ALA A 9 -32.09 -3.79 10.28
N ASP A 10 -30.79 -4.10 10.21
CA ASP A 10 -29.77 -3.09 10.52
C ASP A 10 -29.71 -1.96 9.49
N LEU A 11 -29.86 -2.28 8.20
CA LEU A 11 -29.75 -1.31 7.11
C LEU A 11 -30.70 -1.64 5.96
N TYR A 12 -31.38 -0.63 5.44
CA TYR A 12 -31.95 -0.64 4.09
C TYR A 12 -31.06 0.22 3.17
N LEU A 13 -30.70 -0.29 2.00
CA LEU A 13 -29.84 0.37 1.01
C LEU A 13 -30.46 0.30 -0.38
N GLU A 14 -30.85 1.43 -0.94
CA GLU A 14 -31.45 1.51 -2.29
C GLU A 14 -31.15 2.87 -2.96
N GLY A 15 -31.58 3.02 -4.22
CA GLY A 15 -31.53 4.28 -4.95
C GLY A 15 -32.40 5.38 -4.32
N ASN A 16 -32.03 6.64 -4.56
CA ASN A 16 -32.74 7.83 -4.06
C ASN A 16 -34.25 7.86 -4.42
N ASP A 17 -34.64 7.23 -5.53
CA ASP A 17 -36.05 7.09 -5.94
C ASP A 17 -36.90 6.28 -4.93
N GLN A 18 -36.28 5.47 -4.08
CA GLN A 18 -36.98 4.61 -3.13
C GLN A 18 -37.48 5.33 -1.87
N HIS A 19 -37.14 6.60 -1.65
CA HIS A 19 -37.71 7.40 -0.57
C HIS A 19 -39.24 7.47 -0.61
N ARG A 20 -39.82 7.53 -1.80
CA ARG A 20 -41.28 7.53 -2.01
C ARG A 20 -41.83 6.17 -2.42
N GLY A 21 -40.95 5.17 -2.53
CA GLY A 21 -41.28 3.81 -2.91
C GLY A 21 -41.08 2.87 -1.73
N TRP A 22 -40.04 2.04 -1.81
CA TRP A 22 -39.79 0.97 -0.86
C TRP A 22 -39.62 1.45 0.58
N PHE A 23 -38.87 2.53 0.83
CA PHE A 23 -38.63 3.01 2.19
C PHE A 23 -39.92 3.49 2.86
N GLN A 24 -40.72 4.30 2.17
CA GLN A 24 -41.97 4.84 2.70
C GLN A 24 -43.00 3.74 2.94
N SER A 25 -43.23 2.89 1.94
CA SER A 25 -44.21 1.79 2.06
C SER A 25 -43.84 0.81 3.17
N SER A 26 -42.56 0.43 3.27
CA SER A 26 -42.06 -0.43 4.34
C SER A 26 -42.24 0.22 5.72
N LEU A 27 -41.84 1.49 5.85
CA LEU A 27 -41.95 2.23 7.11
C LEU A 27 -43.39 2.37 7.58
N LEU A 28 -44.29 2.83 6.70
CA LEU A 28 -45.71 3.02 7.06
C LEU A 28 -46.37 1.70 7.44
N THR A 29 -46.10 0.62 6.70
CA THR A 29 -46.67 -0.70 7.00
C THR A 29 -46.16 -1.21 8.35
N SER A 30 -44.86 -1.12 8.58
CA SER A 30 -44.19 -1.55 9.80
C SER A 30 -44.65 -0.77 11.02
N VAL A 31 -44.75 0.56 10.94
CA VAL A 31 -45.24 1.39 12.05
C VAL A 31 -46.72 1.08 12.32
N SER A 32 -47.51 0.83 11.28
CA SER A 32 -48.94 0.51 11.45
C SER A 32 -49.17 -0.81 12.19
N ILE A 33 -48.35 -1.84 11.92
CA ILE A 33 -48.53 -3.19 12.47
C ILE A 33 -47.70 -3.41 13.74
N ASN A 34 -46.42 -3.04 13.70
CA ASN A 34 -45.41 -3.35 14.72
C ASN A 34 -45.02 -2.15 15.59
N GLN A 35 -45.52 -0.94 15.28
CA GLN A 35 -45.23 0.30 16.01
C GLN A 35 -43.75 0.70 16.05
N ILE A 36 -42.91 0.12 15.19
CA ILE A 36 -41.49 0.46 15.03
C ILE A 36 -41.11 0.56 13.55
N ALA A 37 -40.01 1.25 13.24
CA ALA A 37 -39.44 1.26 11.90
C ALA A 37 -38.88 -0.13 11.52
N PRO A 38 -38.92 -0.54 10.24
CA PRO A 38 -38.46 -1.87 9.83
C PRO A 38 -36.94 -1.96 9.68
N TYR A 39 -36.24 -0.84 9.82
CA TYR A 39 -34.81 -0.70 9.70
C TYR A 39 -34.25 0.23 10.79
N LYS A 40 -33.00 0.01 11.20
CA LYS A 40 -32.27 0.89 12.11
C LYS A 40 -31.58 2.05 11.37
N ALA A 41 -31.17 1.83 10.12
CA ALA A 41 -30.57 2.84 9.26
C ALA A 41 -31.09 2.75 7.81
N VAL A 42 -31.02 3.86 7.09
CA VAL A 42 -31.25 3.94 5.64
C VAL A 42 -30.02 4.57 5.01
N LEU A 43 -29.52 3.93 3.96
CA LEU A 43 -28.47 4.48 3.11
C LEU A 43 -29.00 4.59 1.69
N THR A 44 -28.71 5.71 1.02
CA THR A 44 -29.15 5.93 -0.36
C THR A 44 -27.98 6.18 -1.27
N HIS A 45 -28.14 5.77 -2.53
CA HIS A 45 -27.18 6.05 -3.59
C HIS A 45 -27.82 6.76 -4.78
N GLY A 46 -27.00 7.48 -5.54
CA GLY A 46 -27.40 8.07 -6.80
C GLY A 46 -27.54 7.04 -7.91
N PHE A 47 -28.05 7.51 -9.06
CA PHE A 47 -28.13 6.70 -10.27
C PHE A 47 -26.78 6.63 -10.97
N VAL A 48 -26.56 5.52 -11.68
CA VAL A 48 -25.44 5.43 -12.61
C VAL A 48 -25.76 6.22 -13.88
N VAL A 49 -24.84 7.07 -14.29
CA VAL A 49 -24.90 7.91 -15.49
C VAL A 49 -23.66 7.68 -16.35
N ASP A 50 -23.72 8.06 -17.63
CA ASP A 50 -22.55 7.95 -18.50
C ASP A 50 -21.41 8.90 -18.07
N GLY A 51 -20.24 8.80 -18.72
CA GLY A 51 -19.08 9.64 -18.41
C GLY A 51 -19.31 11.15 -18.55
N LYS A 52 -20.36 11.58 -19.29
CA LYS A 52 -20.77 12.98 -19.44
C LYS A 52 -21.84 13.40 -18.42
N GLY A 53 -22.26 12.50 -17.53
CA GLY A 53 -23.32 12.75 -16.55
C GLY A 53 -24.73 12.65 -17.14
N GLN A 54 -24.91 12.04 -18.31
CA GLN A 54 -26.24 11.87 -18.88
C GLN A 54 -26.86 10.55 -18.46
N LYS A 55 -28.18 10.58 -18.23
CA LYS A 55 -28.97 9.35 -18.04
C LYS A 55 -28.73 8.37 -19.19
N MET A 56 -28.49 7.12 -18.84
CA MET A 56 -28.28 6.05 -19.80
C MET A 56 -29.59 5.73 -20.55
N SER A 57 -29.52 5.60 -21.87
CA SER A 57 -30.64 5.09 -22.67
C SER A 57 -30.15 4.28 -23.86
N LYS A 58 -30.86 3.19 -24.19
CA LYS A 58 -30.51 2.34 -25.34
C LYS A 58 -30.45 3.14 -26.65
N SER A 59 -31.32 4.13 -26.81
CA SER A 59 -31.35 5.02 -27.98
C SER A 59 -30.11 5.91 -28.13
N LYS A 60 -29.44 6.27 -27.02
CA LYS A 60 -28.21 7.07 -27.02
C LYS A 60 -26.94 6.21 -27.15
N GLY A 61 -27.07 4.88 -27.06
CA GLY A 61 -25.93 3.96 -27.12
C GLY A 61 -24.95 4.07 -25.94
N ASN A 62 -25.31 4.78 -24.87
CA ASN A 62 -24.47 5.06 -23.71
C ASN A 62 -24.76 4.13 -22.51
N VAL A 63 -25.36 2.96 -22.76
CA VAL A 63 -25.72 1.99 -21.72
C VAL A 63 -24.53 1.10 -21.40
N PHE A 64 -24.13 1.09 -20.14
CA PHE A 64 -23.15 0.15 -19.62
C PHE A 64 -23.85 -1.08 -19.05
N ASP A 65 -23.58 -2.23 -19.65
CA ASP A 65 -24.12 -3.52 -19.23
C ASP A 65 -23.12 -4.19 -18.27
N PRO A 66 -23.50 -4.43 -16.99
CA PRO A 66 -22.64 -5.07 -16.02
C PRO A 66 -22.06 -6.40 -16.50
N GLU A 67 -22.82 -7.21 -17.24
CA GLU A 67 -22.30 -8.49 -17.76
C GLU A 67 -21.18 -8.31 -18.76
N LYS A 68 -21.28 -7.28 -19.61
CA LYS A 68 -20.22 -6.97 -20.58
C LYS A 68 -18.94 -6.53 -19.88
N ILE A 69 -19.07 -5.67 -18.87
CA ILE A 69 -17.93 -5.22 -18.06
C ILE A 69 -17.29 -6.42 -17.35
N ILE A 70 -18.08 -7.29 -16.72
CA ILE A 70 -17.59 -8.49 -16.04
C ILE A 70 -16.87 -9.42 -17.03
N LYS A 71 -17.43 -9.65 -18.22
CA LYS A 71 -16.80 -10.49 -19.26
C LYS A 71 -15.49 -9.90 -19.77
N GLN A 72 -15.38 -8.57 -19.88
CA GLN A 72 -14.21 -7.89 -20.44
C GLN A 72 -13.10 -7.63 -19.40
N HIS A 73 -13.47 -7.20 -18.19
CA HIS A 73 -12.55 -6.72 -17.16
C HIS A 73 -12.52 -7.59 -15.90
N GLY A 74 -13.54 -8.42 -15.67
CA GLY A 74 -13.71 -9.20 -14.45
C GLY A 74 -14.58 -8.51 -13.40
N ALA A 75 -15.19 -9.31 -12.52
CA ALA A 75 -16.12 -8.81 -11.49
C ALA A 75 -15.46 -7.88 -10.46
N ASP A 76 -14.21 -8.17 -10.08
CA ASP A 76 -13.47 -7.35 -9.11
C ASP A 76 -13.21 -5.92 -9.63
N ILE A 77 -13.04 -5.72 -10.94
CA ILE A 77 -12.89 -4.38 -11.52
C ILE A 77 -14.18 -3.58 -11.34
N LEU A 78 -15.33 -4.18 -11.62
CA LEU A 78 -16.62 -3.52 -11.43
C LEU A 78 -16.86 -3.20 -9.95
N ARG A 79 -16.55 -4.15 -9.04
CA ARG A 79 -16.67 -3.95 -7.59
C ARG A 79 -15.74 -2.83 -7.09
N LEU A 80 -14.51 -2.79 -7.58
CA LEU A 80 -13.55 -1.74 -7.23
C LEU A 80 -14.00 -0.37 -7.72
N TRP A 81 -14.59 -0.29 -8.92
CA TRP A 81 -15.22 0.94 -9.40
C TRP A 81 -16.33 1.38 -8.44
N VAL A 82 -17.31 0.51 -8.13
CA VAL A 82 -18.40 0.84 -7.19
C VAL A 82 -17.85 1.37 -5.86
N ALA A 83 -16.86 0.68 -5.28
CA ALA A 83 -16.28 1.06 -4.00
C ALA A 83 -15.38 2.30 -4.07
N SER A 84 -14.99 2.76 -5.26
CA SER A 84 -14.14 3.95 -5.46
C SER A 84 -14.93 5.22 -5.70
N GLU A 85 -16.23 5.13 -5.93
CA GLU A 85 -17.09 6.27 -6.27
C GLU A 85 -17.83 6.79 -5.03
N ASP A 86 -18.02 8.11 -4.98
CA ASP A 86 -18.92 8.73 -4.01
C ASP A 86 -20.38 8.53 -4.45
N TYR A 87 -20.97 7.45 -3.95
CA TYR A 87 -22.33 7.05 -4.30
C TYR A 87 -23.42 8.00 -3.78
N SER A 88 -23.10 8.99 -2.93
CA SER A 88 -24.10 9.95 -2.43
C SER A 88 -24.68 10.83 -3.53
N SER A 89 -23.98 10.90 -4.68
CA SER A 89 -24.38 11.63 -5.89
C SER A 89 -24.51 10.69 -7.09
N GLU A 90 -24.87 11.23 -8.26
CA GLU A 90 -24.88 10.45 -9.50
C GLU A 90 -23.48 9.89 -9.80
N VAL A 91 -23.41 8.58 -10.03
CA VAL A 91 -22.14 7.87 -10.21
C VAL A 91 -21.84 7.71 -11.69
N ARG A 92 -20.64 8.11 -12.12
CA ARG A 92 -20.27 8.10 -13.55
C ARG A 92 -19.58 6.81 -13.93
N ILE A 93 -19.87 6.34 -15.14
CA ILE A 93 -19.15 5.23 -15.77
C ILE A 93 -18.78 5.54 -17.23
N SER A 94 -17.54 5.23 -17.58
CA SER A 94 -17.02 5.29 -18.95
C SER A 94 -15.86 4.31 -19.10
N ASP A 95 -15.45 4.03 -20.34
CA ASP A 95 -14.29 3.19 -20.62
C ASP A 95 -13.00 3.78 -20.02
N ASP A 96 -12.84 5.11 -20.05
CA ASP A 96 -11.70 5.80 -19.42
C ASP A 96 -11.67 5.62 -17.90
N ILE A 97 -12.84 5.71 -17.24
CA ILE A 97 -12.98 5.46 -15.80
C ILE A 97 -12.62 4.01 -15.50
N LEU A 98 -13.17 3.04 -16.26
CA LEU A 98 -12.85 1.62 -16.08
C LEU A 98 -11.37 1.31 -16.33
N SER A 99 -10.73 1.99 -17.28
CA SER A 99 -9.28 1.88 -17.51
C SER A 99 -8.50 2.39 -16.30
N SER A 100 -8.88 3.54 -15.73
CA SER A 100 -8.24 4.07 -14.51
C SER A 100 -8.40 3.11 -13.32
N ILE A 101 -9.59 2.53 -13.14
CA ILE A 101 -9.84 1.51 -12.10
C ILE A 101 -9.00 0.26 -12.34
N THR A 102 -8.85 -0.16 -13.60
CA THR A 102 -7.99 -1.30 -13.98
C THR A 102 -6.53 -1.03 -13.59
N ASP A 103 -6.04 0.19 -13.74
CA ASP A 103 -4.67 0.53 -13.32
C ASP A 103 -4.51 0.55 -11.80
N LYS A 104 -5.51 1.04 -11.05
CA LYS A 104 -5.54 0.92 -9.57
C LYS A 104 -5.51 -0.56 -9.16
N TYR A 105 -6.35 -1.39 -9.79
CA TYR A 105 -6.39 -2.83 -9.55
C TYR A 105 -5.03 -3.50 -9.80
N LYS A 106 -4.39 -3.21 -10.94
CA LYS A 106 -3.06 -3.77 -11.26
C LYS A 106 -2.02 -3.42 -10.20
N LYS A 107 -2.04 -2.19 -9.65
CA LYS A 107 -1.15 -1.80 -8.55
C LYS A 107 -1.38 -2.66 -7.32
N ILE A 108 -2.63 -2.79 -6.88
CA ILE A 108 -2.99 -3.65 -5.75
C ILE A 108 -2.53 -5.09 -5.97
N ARG A 109 -2.89 -5.69 -7.13
CA ARG A 109 -2.53 -7.07 -7.47
C ARG A 109 -1.03 -7.28 -7.51
N ASN A 110 -0.27 -6.34 -8.08
CA ASN A 110 1.20 -6.42 -8.12
C ASN A 110 1.82 -6.31 -6.72
N THR A 111 1.27 -5.46 -5.85
CA THR A 111 1.69 -5.39 -4.45
C THR A 111 1.45 -6.71 -3.73
N LEU A 112 0.22 -7.27 -3.79
CA LEU A 112 -0.07 -8.59 -3.20
C LEU A 112 0.85 -9.69 -3.74
N ARG A 113 1.09 -9.71 -5.06
CA ARG A 113 2.01 -10.66 -5.71
C ARG A 113 3.44 -10.52 -5.19
N PHE A 114 3.94 -9.29 -5.00
CA PHE A 114 5.28 -9.05 -4.47
C PHE A 114 5.39 -9.54 -3.02
N LEU A 115 4.39 -9.23 -2.18
CA LEU A 115 4.37 -9.69 -0.79
C LEU A 115 4.42 -11.22 -0.72
N LEU A 116 3.50 -11.90 -1.43
CA LEU A 116 3.46 -13.36 -1.52
C LEU A 116 4.76 -13.98 -2.04
N GLY A 117 5.31 -13.42 -3.11
CA GLY A 117 6.53 -13.91 -3.74
C GLY A 117 7.77 -13.86 -2.84
N ASN A 118 7.72 -13.12 -1.73
CA ASN A 118 8.79 -13.02 -0.74
C ASN A 118 8.51 -13.79 0.56
N LEU A 119 7.40 -14.53 0.63
CA LEU A 119 7.01 -15.36 1.78
C LEU A 119 7.16 -16.87 1.53
N TYR A 120 7.64 -17.28 0.35
CA TYR A 120 7.70 -18.69 -0.07
C TYR A 120 8.51 -19.62 0.85
N ASP A 121 9.50 -19.08 1.58
CA ASP A 121 10.35 -19.80 2.52
C ASP A 121 10.24 -19.28 3.96
N PHE A 122 9.28 -18.40 4.23
CA PHE A 122 9.05 -17.82 5.55
C PHE A 122 8.29 -18.80 6.44
N ASP A 123 8.80 -18.99 7.64
CA ASP A 123 8.14 -19.75 8.69
C ASP A 123 7.57 -18.78 9.74
N ILE A 124 6.29 -18.93 10.08
CA ILE A 124 5.61 -18.06 11.03
C ILE A 124 6.20 -18.17 12.44
N ASP A 125 6.76 -19.33 12.78
CA ASP A 125 7.41 -19.57 14.07
C ASP A 125 8.74 -18.80 14.19
N GLU A 126 9.29 -18.34 13.06
CA GLU A 126 10.46 -17.46 13.00
C GLU A 126 10.11 -15.97 12.99
N SER A 127 8.86 -15.61 13.22
CA SER A 127 8.42 -14.22 13.28
C SER A 127 9.12 -13.44 14.41
N ILE A 128 9.48 -12.20 14.11
CA ILE A 128 10.19 -11.32 15.05
C ILE A 128 9.19 -10.37 15.72
N ASN A 129 9.29 -10.25 17.05
CA ASN A 129 8.46 -9.30 17.80
C ASN A 129 8.68 -7.85 17.35
N PHE A 130 7.61 -7.04 17.37
CA PHE A 130 7.64 -5.66 16.90
C PHE A 130 8.83 -4.84 17.43
N GLY A 131 9.14 -4.93 18.73
CA GLY A 131 10.27 -4.21 19.34
C GLY A 131 11.66 -4.60 18.82
N GLN A 132 11.81 -5.79 18.23
CA GLN A 132 13.07 -6.34 17.72
C GLN A 132 13.24 -6.22 16.21
N LEU A 133 12.19 -5.79 15.49
CA LEU A 133 12.22 -5.53 14.06
C LEU A 133 13.23 -4.44 13.72
N GLU A 134 13.73 -4.47 12.50
CA GLU A 134 14.48 -3.38 11.92
C GLU A 134 13.59 -2.13 11.80
N GLU A 135 14.19 -0.95 11.91
CA GLU A 135 13.44 0.30 12.04
C GLU A 135 12.47 0.54 10.86
N ILE A 136 12.91 0.29 9.63
CA ILE A 136 12.04 0.42 8.44
C ILE A 136 10.83 -0.53 8.48
N ASP A 137 10.99 -1.72 9.08
CA ASP A 137 9.92 -2.70 9.23
C ASP A 137 8.94 -2.27 10.33
N LYS A 138 9.43 -1.67 11.42
CA LYS A 138 8.56 -1.03 12.42
C LYS A 138 7.75 0.12 11.81
N TRP A 139 8.40 0.99 11.06
CA TRP A 139 7.76 2.15 10.45
C TRP A 139 6.59 1.75 9.56
N ILE A 140 6.78 0.76 8.67
CA ILE A 140 5.70 0.35 7.75
C ILE A 140 4.53 -0.31 8.50
N LEU A 141 4.77 -0.96 9.65
CA LEU A 141 3.71 -1.53 10.48
C LEU A 141 2.95 -0.48 11.28
N VAL A 142 3.61 0.61 11.72
CA VAL A 142 2.93 1.80 12.25
C VAL A 142 2.05 2.41 11.15
N ARG A 143 2.57 2.55 9.92
CA ARG A 143 1.78 3.02 8.77
C ARG A 143 0.60 2.09 8.46
N LEU A 144 0.78 0.78 8.51
CA LEU A 144 -0.31 -0.19 8.35
C LEU A 144 -1.42 0.05 9.39
N SER A 145 -1.04 0.34 10.63
CA SER A 145 -1.98 0.63 11.72
C SER A 145 -2.79 1.90 11.45
N ASP A 146 -2.14 2.99 11.02
CA ASP A 146 -2.82 4.21 10.59
C ASP A 146 -3.87 3.92 9.48
N ILE A 147 -3.50 3.09 8.49
CA ILE A 147 -4.39 2.73 7.38
C ILE A 147 -5.55 1.88 7.87
N LYS A 148 -5.32 0.94 8.79
CA LYS A 148 -6.37 0.08 9.35
C LYS A 148 -7.39 0.89 10.16
N GLU A 149 -6.95 1.85 10.96
CA GLU A 149 -7.86 2.73 11.71
C GLU A 149 -8.73 3.57 10.76
N LYS A 150 -8.12 4.17 9.73
CA LYS A 150 -8.86 4.92 8.71
C LYS A 150 -9.83 4.03 7.94
N TYR A 151 -9.41 2.82 7.56
CA TYR A 151 -10.26 1.84 6.89
C TYR A 151 -11.49 1.54 7.74
N ASN A 152 -11.31 1.16 9.02
CA ASN A 152 -12.40 0.85 9.94
C ASN A 152 -13.35 2.05 10.11
N LYS A 153 -12.81 3.27 10.25
CA LYS A 153 -13.61 4.49 10.32
C LYS A 153 -14.45 4.71 9.07
N TYR A 154 -13.83 4.63 7.89
CA TYR A 154 -14.51 4.92 6.63
C TYR A 154 -15.52 3.84 6.26
N PHE A 155 -15.16 2.56 6.35
CA PHE A 155 -16.08 1.45 6.08
C PHE A 155 -17.22 1.40 7.10
N GLY A 156 -16.94 1.66 8.38
CA GLY A 156 -17.98 1.74 9.42
C GLY A 156 -18.95 2.91 9.23
N SER A 157 -18.54 3.95 8.50
CA SER A 157 -19.38 5.09 8.14
C SER A 157 -19.91 5.01 6.69
N TYR A 158 -19.78 3.85 6.05
CA TYR A 158 -20.15 3.59 4.64
C TYR A 158 -19.41 4.46 3.60
N LEU A 159 -18.34 5.17 3.97
CA LEU A 159 -17.52 5.99 3.06
C LEU A 159 -16.45 5.15 2.34
N PHE A 160 -16.89 4.12 1.62
CA PHE A 160 -16.00 3.11 1.01
C PHE A 160 -14.91 3.70 0.11
N HIS A 161 -15.24 4.74 -0.67
CA HIS A 161 -14.30 5.40 -1.59
C HIS A 161 -13.11 6.02 -0.87
N LEU A 162 -13.30 6.56 0.34
CA LEU A 162 -12.20 7.08 1.14
C LEU A 162 -11.31 5.95 1.66
N GLY A 163 -11.91 4.86 2.16
CA GLY A 163 -11.17 3.69 2.62
C GLY A 163 -10.35 3.01 1.51
N ILE A 164 -10.94 2.84 0.32
CA ILE A 164 -10.24 2.29 -0.85
C ILE A 164 -9.11 3.21 -1.31
N ASN A 165 -9.32 4.53 -1.30
CA ASN A 165 -8.26 5.47 -1.65
C ASN A 165 -7.07 5.39 -0.67
N GLU A 166 -7.31 5.26 0.63
CA GLU A 166 -6.24 5.05 1.63
C GLU A 166 -5.45 3.76 1.34
N ILE A 167 -6.13 2.65 1.01
CA ILE A 167 -5.46 1.38 0.66
C ILE A 167 -4.64 1.50 -0.63
N VAL A 168 -5.19 2.11 -1.67
CA VAL A 168 -4.50 2.32 -2.97
C VAL A 168 -3.26 3.20 -2.78
N ASN A 169 -3.38 4.25 -1.98
CA ASN A 169 -2.28 5.14 -1.65
C ASN A 169 -1.21 4.39 -0.85
N PHE A 170 -1.59 3.60 0.15
CA PHE A 170 -0.65 2.77 0.91
C PHE A 170 0.10 1.78 0.02
N CYS A 171 -0.60 1.09 -0.88
CA CYS A 171 0.03 0.19 -1.86
C CYS A 171 1.03 0.90 -2.78
N SER A 172 0.72 2.14 -3.19
CA SER A 172 1.51 2.87 -4.18
C SER A 172 2.67 3.65 -3.56
N ASN A 173 2.40 4.39 -2.49
CA ASN A 173 3.27 5.44 -1.96
C ASN A 173 4.09 4.99 -0.75
N ASP A 174 3.57 4.07 0.07
CA ASP A 174 4.29 3.57 1.24
C ASP A 174 4.95 2.22 0.90
N LEU A 175 4.19 1.29 0.30
CA LEU A 175 4.68 -0.04 -0.06
C LEU A 175 5.55 -0.02 -1.33
N SER A 176 4.95 0.21 -2.50
CA SER A 176 5.65 -0.01 -3.77
C SER A 176 6.82 0.97 -4.00
N SER A 177 6.65 2.25 -3.70
CA SER A 177 7.65 3.28 -4.02
C SER A 177 8.74 3.46 -2.97
N ILE A 178 8.53 2.95 -1.75
CA ILE A 178 9.44 3.11 -0.61
C ILE A 178 9.80 1.73 -0.07
N TYR A 179 8.92 1.13 0.72
CA TYR A 179 9.24 -0.02 1.54
C TYR A 179 9.73 -1.22 0.72
N LEU A 180 8.94 -1.68 -0.24
CA LEU A 180 9.25 -2.86 -1.05
C LEU A 180 10.45 -2.61 -1.97
N ASP A 181 10.67 -1.38 -2.44
CA ASP A 181 11.83 -1.07 -3.29
C ASP A 181 13.14 -1.10 -2.49
N ILE A 182 13.13 -0.55 -1.28
CA ILE A 182 14.26 -0.60 -0.35
C ILE A 182 14.55 -2.05 0.09
N GLN A 183 13.51 -2.83 0.39
CA GLN A 183 13.68 -4.18 0.93
C GLN A 183 14.12 -5.23 -0.11
N LYS A 184 14.10 -4.94 -1.41
CA LYS A 184 14.61 -5.86 -2.46
C LYS A 184 16.05 -6.28 -2.19
N ASP A 185 16.92 -5.36 -1.79
CA ASP A 185 18.32 -5.68 -1.51
C ASP A 185 18.44 -6.73 -0.39
N ILE A 186 17.64 -6.59 0.66
CA ILE A 186 17.62 -7.54 1.78
C ILE A 186 16.98 -8.85 1.36
N LEU A 187 15.76 -8.81 0.84
CA LEU A 187 14.99 -10.01 0.52
C LEU A 187 15.69 -10.91 -0.50
N TYR A 188 16.45 -10.32 -1.44
CA TYR A 188 17.09 -11.06 -2.53
C TYR A 188 18.56 -11.41 -2.26
N THR A 189 19.26 -10.68 -1.39
CA THR A 189 20.70 -10.86 -1.21
C THR A 189 21.13 -11.31 0.19
N TYR A 190 20.25 -11.24 1.20
CA TYR A 190 20.57 -11.75 2.52
C TYR A 190 20.30 -13.25 2.60
N SER A 191 21.03 -13.94 3.47
CA SER A 191 20.83 -15.36 3.74
C SER A 191 19.44 -15.59 4.35
N LYS A 192 18.92 -16.82 4.22
CA LYS A 192 17.62 -17.19 4.79
C LYS A 192 17.53 -16.92 6.30
N ASN A 193 18.64 -17.09 7.01
CA ASN A 193 18.69 -16.97 8.47
C ASN A 193 19.04 -15.56 8.97
N ALA A 194 19.31 -14.60 8.08
CA ALA A 194 19.66 -13.25 8.48
C ALA A 194 18.50 -12.57 9.20
N LYS A 195 18.80 -11.91 10.33
CA LYS A 195 17.80 -11.22 11.16
C LYS A 195 17.05 -10.16 10.36
N GLU A 196 17.75 -9.42 9.51
CA GLU A 196 17.18 -8.36 8.67
C GLU A 196 16.17 -8.92 7.68
N ARG A 197 16.47 -10.08 7.06
CA ARG A 197 15.55 -10.76 6.15
C ARG A 197 14.32 -11.27 6.89
N LYS A 198 14.50 -11.91 8.04
CA LYS A 198 13.40 -12.37 8.91
C LYS A 198 12.50 -11.22 9.39
N SER A 199 13.11 -10.08 9.73
CA SER A 199 12.39 -8.85 10.08
C SER A 199 11.49 -8.39 8.94
N SER A 200 12.04 -8.29 7.72
CA SER A 200 11.27 -7.88 6.54
C SER A 200 10.17 -8.88 6.17
N GLN A 201 10.43 -10.19 6.26
CA GLN A 201 9.42 -11.21 6.01
C GLN A 201 8.30 -11.18 7.07
N THR A 202 8.63 -10.92 8.34
CA THR A 202 7.63 -10.74 9.40
C THR A 202 6.69 -9.58 9.07
N ALA A 203 7.25 -8.40 8.74
CA ALA A 203 6.44 -7.24 8.39
C ALA A 203 5.60 -7.46 7.11
N ILE A 204 6.20 -8.02 6.05
CA ILE A 204 5.49 -8.36 4.81
C ILE A 204 4.36 -9.37 5.04
N SER A 205 4.55 -10.36 5.91
CA SER A 205 3.53 -11.35 6.27
C SER A 205 2.32 -10.70 6.94
N LEU A 206 2.56 -9.83 7.93
CA LEU A 206 1.51 -9.06 8.61
C LEU A 206 0.78 -8.13 7.64
N ILE A 207 1.52 -7.39 6.81
CA ILE A 207 0.95 -6.50 5.78
C ILE A 207 0.10 -7.30 4.81
N PHE A 208 0.58 -8.44 4.31
CA PHE A 208 -0.17 -9.27 3.37
C PHE A 208 -1.52 -9.71 3.96
N LYS A 209 -1.50 -10.19 5.21
CA LYS A 209 -2.70 -10.66 5.91
C LYS A 209 -3.74 -9.54 6.04
N GLU A 210 -3.36 -8.43 6.67
CA GLU A 210 -4.27 -7.31 6.95
C GLU A 210 -4.74 -6.64 5.65
N LEU A 211 -3.86 -6.45 4.67
CA LEU A 211 -4.21 -5.87 3.37
C LEU A 211 -5.21 -6.75 2.61
N SER A 212 -5.02 -8.07 2.61
CA SER A 212 -5.95 -9.00 1.95
C SER A 212 -7.34 -8.96 2.60
N LEU A 213 -7.41 -8.89 3.93
CA LEU A 213 -8.66 -8.80 4.68
C LEU A 213 -9.40 -7.47 4.46
N MET A 214 -8.68 -6.35 4.47
CA MET A 214 -9.28 -5.03 4.16
C MET A 214 -9.80 -4.94 2.72
N LEU A 215 -9.17 -5.66 1.78
CA LEU A 215 -9.60 -5.68 0.38
C LEU A 215 -10.73 -6.67 0.10
N ALA A 216 -10.89 -7.72 0.91
CA ALA A 216 -11.80 -8.83 0.63
C ALA A 216 -13.28 -8.44 0.40
N PRO A 217 -13.85 -7.45 1.12
CA PRO A 217 -15.22 -6.98 0.85
C PRO A 217 -15.41 -6.44 -0.58
N VAL A 218 -14.34 -5.94 -1.21
CA VAL A 218 -14.39 -5.31 -2.54
C VAL A 218 -13.79 -6.22 -3.61
N LEU A 219 -12.56 -6.69 -3.43
CA LEU A 219 -11.80 -7.51 -4.40
C LEU A 219 -11.88 -9.00 -4.08
N SER A 220 -13.10 -9.49 -3.89
CA SER A 220 -13.39 -10.80 -3.33
C SER A 220 -12.65 -11.95 -4.03
N PHE A 221 -12.63 -11.98 -5.37
CA PHE A 221 -11.99 -13.08 -6.10
C PHE A 221 -10.46 -13.01 -5.98
N THR A 222 -9.91 -11.82 -6.13
CA THR A 222 -8.45 -11.58 -6.11
C THR A 222 -7.87 -11.84 -4.72
N THR A 223 -8.55 -11.43 -3.66
CA THR A 223 -8.07 -11.65 -2.29
C THR A 223 -8.16 -13.12 -1.90
N GLU A 224 -9.21 -13.84 -2.31
CA GLU A 224 -9.34 -15.28 -2.07
C GLU A 224 -8.28 -16.08 -2.86
N GLU A 225 -7.99 -15.68 -4.11
CA GLU A 225 -6.90 -16.25 -4.92
C GLU A 225 -5.55 -16.05 -4.22
N ALA A 226 -5.24 -14.80 -3.83
CA ALA A 226 -4.00 -14.46 -3.15
C ALA A 226 -3.89 -15.17 -1.78
N TRP A 227 -4.98 -15.23 -1.03
CA TRP A 227 -5.05 -15.90 0.27
C TRP A 227 -4.73 -17.38 0.15
N LYS A 228 -5.34 -18.09 -0.80
CA LYS A 228 -5.07 -19.53 -1.05
C LYS A 228 -3.65 -19.81 -1.52
N ALA A 229 -3.00 -18.85 -2.15
CA ALA A 229 -1.61 -18.98 -2.60
C ALA A 229 -0.60 -18.83 -1.46
N ASN A 230 -0.99 -18.28 -0.32
CA ASN A 230 -0.11 -18.15 0.84
C ASN A 230 -0.09 -19.47 1.65
N PRO A 231 1.06 -20.12 1.88
CA PRO A 231 1.13 -21.34 2.69
C PRO A 231 0.79 -21.12 4.17
N LEU A 232 0.83 -19.87 4.65
CA LEU A 232 0.62 -19.52 6.06
C LEU A 232 -0.85 -19.34 6.44
N THR A 233 -1.71 -19.14 5.44
CA THR A 233 -3.14 -18.95 5.65
C THR A 233 -3.85 -20.28 5.60
N LYS A 234 -4.93 -20.38 6.38
CA LYS A 234 -5.87 -21.49 6.32
C LYS A 234 -7.24 -20.94 5.93
N ASP A 235 -8.06 -21.83 5.39
CA ASP A 235 -9.43 -21.55 4.99
C ASP A 235 -9.57 -20.37 4.00
N SER A 236 -10.73 -19.72 4.00
CA SER A 236 -11.09 -18.63 3.11
C SER A 236 -10.85 -17.28 3.80
N VAL A 237 -10.45 -16.27 3.03
CA VAL A 237 -10.28 -14.90 3.54
C VAL A 237 -11.58 -14.36 4.15
N PHE A 238 -12.74 -14.79 3.64
CA PHE A 238 -14.07 -14.34 4.07
C PHE A 238 -14.53 -14.85 5.43
N ILE A 239 -13.82 -15.82 6.02
CA ILE A 239 -14.12 -16.29 7.38
C ILE A 239 -13.00 -15.93 8.37
N SER A 240 -12.02 -15.16 7.89
CA SER A 240 -10.93 -14.62 8.69
C SER A 240 -11.27 -13.19 9.14
N GLN A 241 -10.61 -12.73 10.20
CA GLN A 241 -10.84 -11.42 10.79
C GLN A 241 -9.55 -10.60 10.79
N LEU A 242 -9.70 -9.28 10.65
CA LEU A 242 -8.62 -8.32 10.90
C LEU A 242 -8.11 -8.51 12.32
N SER A 243 -6.79 -8.38 12.52
CA SER A 243 -6.26 -8.38 13.87
C SER A 243 -6.71 -7.12 14.62
N ASP A 244 -6.85 -7.21 15.95
CA ASP A 244 -6.99 -6.04 16.82
C ASP A 244 -5.65 -5.33 17.07
N ASP A 245 -4.52 -5.91 16.63
CA ASP A 245 -3.18 -5.38 16.88
C ASP A 245 -2.98 -4.00 16.23
N ILE A 246 -2.61 -3.00 17.02
CA ILE A 246 -2.25 -1.67 16.55
C ILE A 246 -0.82 -1.38 16.97
N PHE A 247 0.04 -1.08 16.01
CA PHE A 247 1.43 -0.72 16.23
C PHE A 247 1.55 0.80 16.33
N VAL A 248 2.02 1.28 17.49
CA VAL A 248 2.20 2.71 17.75
C VAL A 248 3.63 2.98 18.18
N ASP A 249 4.25 3.93 17.50
CA ASP A 249 5.53 4.50 17.87
C ASP A 249 5.57 5.94 17.31
N LEU A 250 5.43 6.93 18.19
CA LEU A 250 5.33 8.33 17.77
C LEU A 250 6.70 8.90 17.39
N GLU A 251 7.77 8.38 18.00
CA GLU A 251 9.14 8.80 17.72
C GLU A 251 9.55 8.35 16.32
N ILE A 252 9.27 7.09 15.96
CA ILE A 252 9.54 6.58 14.62
C ILE A 252 8.73 7.34 13.57
N GLN A 253 7.47 7.70 13.86
CA GLN A 253 6.63 8.43 12.91
C GLN A 253 7.19 9.84 12.64
N SER A 254 7.56 10.57 13.70
CA SER A 254 8.18 11.90 13.59
C SER A 254 9.52 11.85 12.84
N LYS A 255 10.37 10.89 13.20
CA LYS A 255 11.65 10.63 12.55
C LYS A 255 11.49 10.34 11.05
N TRP A 256 10.59 9.42 10.69
CA TRP A 256 10.39 9.02 9.31
C TRP A 256 9.75 10.12 8.47
N ASN A 257 8.88 10.95 9.02
CA ASN A 257 8.38 12.13 8.31
C ASN A 257 9.53 13.04 7.85
N LYS A 258 10.53 13.26 8.72
CA LYS A 258 11.73 14.04 8.36
C LYS A 258 12.61 13.33 7.33
N ILE A 259 12.82 12.01 7.47
CA ILE A 259 13.57 11.21 6.48
C ILE A 259 12.89 11.26 5.10
N LEU A 260 11.58 11.14 5.04
CA LEU A 260 10.81 11.16 3.79
C LEU A 260 10.81 12.52 3.12
N ASP A 261 10.77 13.61 3.89
CA ASP A 261 10.93 14.97 3.34
C ASP A 261 12.32 15.14 2.68
N ILE A 262 13.39 14.70 3.35
CA ILE A 262 14.75 14.70 2.78
C ILE A 262 14.79 13.82 1.51
N ARG A 263 14.16 12.64 1.56
CA ARG A 263 14.09 11.71 0.43
C ARG A 263 13.46 12.37 -0.79
N ASP A 264 12.33 13.04 -0.62
CA ASP A 264 11.61 13.70 -1.72
C ASP A 264 12.43 14.83 -2.34
N GLN A 265 13.16 15.60 -1.52
CA GLN A 265 14.08 16.63 -2.02
C GLN A 265 15.25 16.01 -2.81
N VAL A 266 15.87 14.95 -2.31
CA VAL A 266 17.00 14.29 -2.98
C VAL A 266 16.58 13.60 -4.28
N LEU A 267 15.41 12.95 -4.29
CA LEU A 267 14.90 12.28 -5.50
C LEU A 267 14.63 13.25 -6.64
N LYS A 268 14.19 14.47 -6.35
CA LYS A 268 14.06 15.53 -7.37
C LYS A 268 15.40 15.84 -8.06
N GLU A 269 16.48 15.94 -7.27
CA GLU A 269 17.83 16.16 -7.80
C GLU A 269 18.37 14.94 -8.56
N ILE A 270 18.13 13.72 -8.07
CA ILE A 270 18.49 12.48 -8.77
C ILE A 270 17.78 12.41 -10.14
N GLU A 271 16.49 12.72 -10.19
CA GLU A 271 15.74 12.75 -11.45
C GLU A 271 16.25 13.83 -12.42
N ALA A 272 16.67 14.99 -11.92
CA ALA A 272 17.33 16.00 -12.74
C ALA A 272 18.63 15.46 -13.36
N LYS A 273 19.46 14.75 -12.59
CA LYS A 273 20.70 14.13 -13.09
C LYS A 273 20.44 12.97 -14.06
N ARG A 274 19.37 12.19 -13.87
CA ARG A 274 18.92 11.15 -14.82
C ARG A 274 18.50 11.74 -16.16
N LYS A 275 17.73 12.84 -16.16
CA LYS A 275 17.36 13.56 -17.39
C LYS A 275 18.57 14.08 -18.16
N MET A 276 19.61 14.51 -17.45
CA MET A 276 20.90 14.90 -18.02
C MET A 276 21.79 13.71 -18.43
N LYS A 277 21.33 12.46 -18.26
CA LYS A 277 22.07 11.20 -18.53
C LYS A 277 23.39 11.08 -17.76
N ILE A 278 23.51 11.75 -16.61
CA ILE A 278 24.70 11.68 -15.76
C ILE A 278 24.73 10.35 -14.98
N ILE A 279 23.57 9.94 -14.46
CA ILE A 279 23.36 8.66 -13.76
C ILE A 279 22.23 7.89 -14.41
N GLY A 280 22.33 6.56 -14.48
CA GLY A 280 21.27 5.69 -15.02
C GLY A 280 20.24 5.27 -13.97
N ASN A 281 20.69 4.96 -12.75
CA ASN A 281 19.87 4.51 -11.63
C ASN A 281 20.32 5.20 -10.33
N SER A 282 19.55 5.09 -9.24
CA SER A 282 19.89 5.74 -7.96
C SER A 282 21.13 5.14 -7.30
N LEU A 283 21.42 3.87 -7.54
CA LEU A 283 22.60 3.20 -7.02
C LEU A 283 23.90 3.81 -7.57
N GLU A 284 23.88 4.41 -8.76
CA GLU A 284 25.02 5.16 -9.30
C GLU A 284 25.24 6.53 -8.64
N ALA A 285 24.32 6.98 -7.78
CA ALA A 285 24.39 8.30 -7.17
C ALA A 285 25.30 8.31 -5.93
N LYS A 286 26.12 9.36 -5.87
CA LYS A 286 26.73 9.90 -4.66
C LYS A 286 25.99 11.17 -4.29
N VAL A 287 25.39 11.18 -3.10
CA VAL A 287 24.65 12.33 -2.57
C VAL A 287 25.50 13.02 -1.50
N SER A 288 25.61 14.34 -1.61
CA SER A 288 26.20 15.17 -0.56
C SER A 288 25.16 16.17 -0.08
N LEU A 289 24.82 16.08 1.21
CA LEU A 289 23.91 16.97 1.90
C LEU A 289 24.73 18.02 2.65
N SER A 290 24.34 19.28 2.52
CA SER A 290 24.90 20.36 3.33
C SER A 290 23.81 21.14 4.03
N CYS A 291 23.76 21.07 5.36
CA CYS A 291 22.72 21.66 6.21
C CYS A 291 23.31 22.56 7.30
N ASP A 292 22.45 23.29 8.01
CA ASP A 292 22.86 24.04 9.20
C ASP A 292 23.01 23.12 10.43
N ASP A 293 23.34 23.70 11.59
CA ASP A 293 23.56 22.96 12.84
C ASP A 293 22.28 22.27 13.36
N SER A 294 21.08 22.72 12.98
CA SER A 294 19.83 22.19 13.52
C SER A 294 19.49 20.80 12.97
N ASP A 295 19.91 20.51 11.74
CA ASP A 295 19.67 19.22 11.07
C ASP A 295 20.89 18.29 11.11
N MET A 296 22.07 18.81 11.47
CA MET A 296 23.35 18.11 11.39
C MET A 296 23.40 16.85 12.25
N ASP A 297 22.98 16.96 13.51
CA ASP A 297 22.96 15.84 14.46
C ASP A 297 22.01 14.75 13.97
N PHE A 298 20.80 15.14 13.56
CA PHE A 298 19.81 14.22 13.01
C PHE A 298 20.32 13.46 11.77
N LEU A 299 20.98 14.14 10.83
CA LEU A 299 21.49 13.51 9.63
C LEU A 299 22.65 12.55 9.92
N ASN A 300 23.53 12.87 10.86
CA ASN A 300 24.63 11.99 11.24
C ASN A 300 24.14 10.75 12.00
N ASP A 301 23.24 10.94 12.95
CA ASP A 301 22.68 9.83 13.75
C ASP A 301 21.92 8.83 12.88
N ASN A 302 21.44 9.26 11.71
CA ASN A 302 20.60 8.47 10.81
C ASN A 302 21.22 8.24 9.42
N LEU A 303 22.53 8.48 9.26
CA LEU A 303 23.19 8.51 7.96
C LEU A 303 22.98 7.21 7.15
N GLU A 304 23.22 6.06 7.77
CA GLU A 304 23.10 4.76 7.09
C GLU A 304 21.64 4.42 6.74
N LEU A 305 20.70 4.78 7.62
CA LEU A 305 19.27 4.60 7.34
C LEU A 305 18.81 5.48 6.18
N ILE A 306 19.17 6.76 6.18
CA ILE A 306 18.83 7.70 5.11
C ILE A 306 19.45 7.23 3.79
N LYS A 307 20.73 6.82 3.80
CA LYS A 307 21.40 6.25 2.61
C LYS A 307 20.63 5.06 2.04
N LYS A 308 20.18 4.14 2.90
CA LYS A 308 19.35 2.99 2.52
C LYS A 308 18.01 3.43 1.93
N VAL A 309 17.33 4.40 2.57
CA VAL A 309 16.03 4.93 2.10
C VAL A 309 16.11 5.66 0.76
N LEU A 310 17.23 6.33 0.50
CA LEU A 310 17.53 7.00 -0.76
C LEU A 310 17.90 6.01 -1.88
N ILE A 311 18.30 4.78 -1.54
CA ILE A 311 18.79 3.76 -2.48
C ILE A 311 19.97 4.30 -3.28
N VAL A 312 20.96 4.86 -2.58
CA VAL A 312 22.19 5.45 -3.16
C VAL A 312 23.44 4.79 -2.63
N SER A 313 24.54 4.83 -3.39
CA SER A 313 25.77 4.14 -2.99
C SER A 313 26.61 4.93 -2.00
N GLU A 314 26.50 6.25 -1.99
CA GLU A 314 27.23 7.13 -1.08
C GLU A 314 26.32 8.25 -0.60
N LEU A 315 26.40 8.54 0.71
CA LEU A 315 25.77 9.70 1.34
C LEU A 315 26.81 10.38 2.22
N ASN A 316 27.06 11.66 1.98
CA ASN A 316 27.94 12.48 2.81
C ASN A 316 27.15 13.65 3.38
N VAL A 317 27.42 14.01 4.63
CA VAL A 317 26.81 15.15 5.31
C VAL A 317 27.92 16.14 5.67
N SER A 318 27.64 17.42 5.47
CA SER A 318 28.59 18.51 5.69
C SER A 318 27.89 19.74 6.24
N LYS A 319 28.63 20.58 6.99
CA LYS A 319 28.07 21.82 7.53
C LYS A 319 27.99 22.91 6.47
N ASN A 320 26.86 23.62 6.45
CA ASN A 320 26.62 24.81 5.65
C ASN A 320 26.23 25.99 6.56
N LYS A 321 26.63 27.22 6.19
CA LYS A 321 26.26 28.43 6.95
C LYS A 321 24.85 28.94 6.65
N LYS A 322 24.23 28.47 5.56
CA LYS A 322 22.86 28.82 5.16
C LYS A 322 21.88 27.81 5.75
N LYS A 323 20.69 28.29 6.13
CA LYS A 323 19.62 27.45 6.71
C LYS A 323 19.10 26.37 5.75
N ASP A 324 19.11 26.62 4.44
CA ASP A 324 18.52 25.69 3.48
C ASP A 324 19.41 24.46 3.24
N LEU A 325 18.80 23.28 3.22
CA LEU A 325 19.42 22.02 2.84
C LEU A 325 19.89 22.10 1.38
N LYS A 326 21.21 22.10 1.18
CA LYS A 326 21.81 22.02 -0.15
C LYS A 326 22.08 20.56 -0.51
N ILE A 327 21.62 20.16 -1.69
CA ILE A 327 21.76 18.80 -2.19
C ILE A 327 22.66 18.82 -3.43
N LEU A 328 23.70 18.00 -3.42
CA LEU A 328 24.55 17.75 -4.58
C LEU A 328 24.51 16.27 -4.93
N VAL A 329 24.17 15.98 -6.19
CA VAL A 329 24.15 14.61 -6.72
C VAL A 329 25.19 14.47 -7.81
N GLU A 330 26.09 13.50 -7.64
CA GLU A 330 27.16 13.15 -8.56
C GLU A 330 27.12 11.65 -8.89
N LYS A 331 27.83 11.25 -9.94
CA LYS A 331 28.05 9.82 -10.21
C LYS A 331 29.15 9.28 -9.29
N THR A 332 28.90 8.17 -8.61
CA THR A 332 29.91 7.49 -7.80
C THR A 332 31.08 7.00 -8.66
N LYS A 333 32.28 7.00 -8.07
CA LYS A 333 33.50 6.41 -8.66
C LYS A 333 33.76 4.97 -8.16
N ASN A 334 32.91 4.49 -7.26
CA ASN A 334 33.01 3.15 -6.71
C ASN A 334 32.72 2.08 -7.76
N GLU A 335 33.02 0.82 -7.42
CA GLU A 335 32.81 -0.33 -8.31
C GLU A 335 31.50 -1.03 -7.96
N LYS A 336 30.78 -1.52 -8.98
CA LYS A 336 29.49 -2.21 -8.83
C LYS A 336 29.69 -3.65 -8.36
N CYS A 337 29.04 -4.02 -7.26
CA CYS A 337 28.89 -5.42 -6.86
C CYS A 337 27.93 -6.14 -7.83
N GLN A 338 28.34 -7.26 -8.41
CA GLN A 338 27.52 -7.98 -9.40
C GLN A 338 26.32 -8.71 -8.80
N ARG A 339 26.29 -8.90 -7.47
CA ARG A 339 25.19 -9.57 -6.76
C ARG A 339 24.11 -8.59 -6.29
N CYS A 340 24.45 -7.62 -5.45
CA CYS A 340 23.48 -6.65 -4.93
C CYS A 340 23.34 -5.37 -5.76
N TRP A 341 24.20 -5.16 -6.75
CA TRP A 341 24.23 -3.97 -7.63
C TRP A 341 24.53 -2.64 -6.95
N MET A 342 24.75 -2.62 -5.64
CA MET A 342 25.30 -1.48 -4.90
C MET A 342 26.76 -1.24 -5.29
N TYR A 343 27.22 0.01 -5.17
CA TYR A 343 28.59 0.38 -5.47
C TYR A 343 29.41 0.53 -4.18
N TYR A 344 30.59 -0.08 -4.16
CA TYR A 344 31.50 -0.08 -3.01
C TYR A 344 32.90 0.35 -3.40
N ASN A 345 33.66 0.85 -2.42
CA ASN A 345 35.08 1.07 -2.64
C ASN A 345 35.76 -0.28 -2.90
N SER A 346 36.79 -0.32 -3.76
CA SER A 346 37.48 -1.56 -4.13
C SER A 346 38.03 -2.32 -2.92
N LYS A 347 38.32 -1.63 -1.80
CA LYS A 347 38.75 -2.28 -0.55
C LYS A 347 37.66 -3.10 0.12
N ASP A 348 36.38 -2.77 -0.10
CA ASP A 348 35.22 -3.41 0.54
C ASP A 348 34.69 -4.60 -0.27
N PHE A 349 35.37 -4.96 -1.36
CA PHE A 349 35.13 -6.19 -2.10
C PHE A 349 35.69 -7.41 -1.38
N SER A 350 35.09 -8.55 -1.68
CA SER A 350 35.52 -9.85 -1.18
C SER A 350 36.95 -10.15 -1.61
N LYS A 351 37.70 -10.81 -0.73
CA LYS A 351 39.05 -11.28 -1.03
C LYS A 351 39.04 -12.53 -1.91
N SER A 352 37.97 -13.33 -1.85
CA SER A 352 37.82 -14.60 -2.55
C SER A 352 37.20 -14.43 -3.94
N ASP A 353 36.24 -13.51 -4.09
CA ASP A 353 35.63 -13.15 -5.38
C ASP A 353 35.53 -11.62 -5.54
N LYS A 354 36.38 -11.06 -6.41
CA LYS A 354 36.44 -9.61 -6.66
C LYS A 354 35.20 -9.03 -7.34
N ASN A 355 34.23 -9.85 -7.77
CA ASN A 355 32.99 -9.36 -8.38
C ASN A 355 31.90 -9.02 -7.35
N ILE A 356 32.06 -9.44 -6.10
CA ILE A 356 31.06 -9.24 -5.04
C ILE A 356 31.62 -8.49 -3.83
N CYS A 357 30.77 -7.72 -3.16
CA CYS A 357 31.13 -7.05 -1.92
C CYS A 357 31.26 -8.04 -0.76
N ARG A 358 32.01 -7.67 0.30
CA ARG A 358 32.20 -8.52 1.50
C ARG A 358 30.87 -8.95 2.14
N ARG A 359 29.92 -8.03 2.25
CA ARG A 359 28.56 -8.34 2.74
C ARG A 359 27.92 -9.45 1.92
N CYS A 360 27.98 -9.35 0.59
CA CYS A 360 27.40 -10.37 -0.28
C CYS A 360 28.10 -11.73 -0.14
N GLU A 361 29.41 -11.75 0.10
CA GLU A 361 30.17 -12.97 0.39
C GLU A 361 29.74 -13.58 1.74
N GLU A 362 29.62 -12.77 2.79
CA GLU A 362 29.16 -13.21 4.11
C GLU A 362 27.76 -13.83 4.05
N GLN A 363 26.84 -13.21 3.31
CA GLN A 363 25.48 -13.71 3.14
C GLN A 363 25.38 -14.98 2.25
N LEU A 364 26.48 -15.40 1.61
CA LEU A 364 26.56 -16.67 0.86
C LEU A 364 27.13 -17.82 1.72
N LYS A 365 27.76 -17.50 2.86
CA LYS A 365 28.28 -18.50 3.80
C LYS A 365 27.10 -18.98 4.64
N ILE A 366 26.51 -20.11 4.23
CA ILE A 366 25.39 -20.78 4.91
C ILE A 366 25.84 -21.31 6.27
#